data_AF-A0A259CIY4-F1
#
_entry.id   AF-A0A259CIY4-F1
#
_cell.length_a   1.000
_cell.length_b   1.000
_cell.length_c   1.000
_cell.angle_alpha   90.00
_cell.angle_beta   90.00
_cell.angle_gamma   90.00
#
_symmetry.space_group_name_H-M   'P 1'
#
loop_
_entity.id
_entity.type
_entity.pdbx_description
1 polymer ?
#
loop_
_entity_poly.entity_id
_entity_poly.type
_entity_poly.pdbx_seq_one_letter_code
_entity_poly.pdbx_strand_id
1 'polypeptide(L)'
;AALDRLDGADQGPFDAVTFTRYGWEDLDLDHRLRGLGATRQRCPAAFGYHLCPPFSPKAMTAMLAKEADRAAMALRLLDKHPTFGIRMIIQKTPAHRLVWEIFSLGGLLNARRLGPLLGWLADRGQNHLAEVIARHAILNPAYVRHL
;
A
#
# COMPACT_ATOMS: atom_id res chain seq x y z
N ALA A 1 16.21 23.86 -3.23
CA ALA A 1 16.43 22.40 -3.34
C ALA A 1 15.41 21.80 -4.32
N ALA A 2 15.51 20.52 -4.70
CA ALA A 2 14.57 19.91 -5.66
C ALA A 2 13.09 19.99 -5.24
N LEU A 3 12.82 20.04 -3.94
CA LEU A 3 11.49 20.31 -3.38
C LEU A 3 10.99 21.72 -3.73
N ASP A 4 11.78 22.76 -3.51
CA ASP A 4 11.40 24.14 -3.87
C ASP A 4 11.06 24.29 -5.37
N ARG A 5 11.71 23.49 -6.24
CA ARG A 5 11.40 23.45 -7.68
C ARG A 5 10.04 22.80 -7.98
N LEU A 6 9.59 21.87 -7.14
CA LEU A 6 8.26 21.27 -7.24
C LEU A 6 7.20 22.15 -6.58
N ASP A 7 7.53 22.87 -5.51
CA ASP A 7 6.61 23.81 -4.86
C ASP A 7 6.19 24.96 -5.79
N GLY A 8 7.09 25.39 -6.69
CA GLY A 8 6.79 26.38 -7.71
C GLY A 8 6.11 25.84 -8.97
N ALA A 9 5.84 24.53 -9.06
CA ALA A 9 5.15 23.93 -10.21
C ALA A 9 3.62 23.89 -9.98
N ASP A 10 2.84 23.85 -11.05
CA ASP A 10 1.37 23.89 -11.00
C ASP A 10 0.73 22.80 -10.11
N GLN A 11 1.41 21.65 -9.94
CA GLN A 11 0.95 20.52 -9.11
C GLN A 11 1.44 20.60 -7.66
N GLY A 12 2.40 21.47 -7.34
CA GLY A 12 3.09 21.47 -6.06
C GLY A 12 3.83 20.15 -5.75
N PRO A 13 4.17 19.92 -4.48
CA PRO A 13 4.88 18.70 -4.06
C PRO A 13 3.96 17.46 -4.11
N PHE A 14 2.65 17.60 -4.02
CA PHE A 14 1.70 16.49 -4.10
C PHE A 14 0.58 16.79 -5.10
N ASP A 15 0.44 15.93 -6.11
CA ASP A 15 -0.60 16.04 -7.14
C ASP A 15 -1.98 15.62 -6.59
N ALA A 16 -2.64 16.55 -5.91
CA ALA A 16 -3.94 16.35 -5.28
C ALA A 16 -5.10 16.17 -6.28
N VAL A 17 -4.89 16.49 -7.57
CA VAL A 17 -5.90 16.29 -8.62
C VAL A 17 -5.94 14.82 -9.03
N THR A 18 -4.77 14.21 -9.19
CA THR A 18 -4.67 12.78 -9.56
C THR A 18 -4.86 11.87 -8.36
N PHE A 19 -4.20 12.18 -7.23
CA PHE A 19 -4.19 11.34 -6.03
C PHE A 19 -5.19 11.85 -4.99
N THR A 20 -6.45 11.44 -5.16
CA THR A 20 -7.60 11.90 -4.35
C THR A 20 -7.99 10.94 -3.23
N ARG A 21 -7.35 9.78 -3.16
CA ARG A 21 -7.64 8.71 -2.19
C ARG A 21 -6.34 8.18 -1.59
N TYR A 22 -6.47 7.25 -0.66
CA TYR A 22 -5.33 6.73 0.08
C TYR A 22 -4.31 5.98 -0.82
N GLY A 23 -3.07 6.48 -0.86
CA GLY A 23 -1.87 5.75 -1.30
C GLY A 23 -1.23 6.24 -2.60
N TRP A 24 0.07 5.98 -2.71
CA TRP A 24 0.96 6.19 -3.88
C TRP A 24 1.39 7.62 -4.20
N GLU A 25 0.87 8.62 -3.48
CA GLU A 25 1.24 10.03 -3.65
C GLU A 25 2.72 10.29 -3.30
N ASP A 26 3.25 9.56 -2.32
CA ASP A 26 4.64 9.62 -1.88
C ASP A 26 5.60 9.04 -2.93
N LEU A 27 5.18 7.96 -3.61
CA LEU A 27 5.95 7.33 -4.68
C LEU A 27 5.93 8.18 -5.95
N ASP A 28 4.83 8.86 -6.28
CA ASP A 28 4.79 9.86 -7.35
C ASP A 28 5.81 10.98 -7.08
N LEU A 29 5.81 11.52 -5.85
CA LEU A 29 6.77 12.55 -5.44
C LEU A 29 8.21 12.04 -5.54
N ASP A 30 8.52 10.83 -5.05
CA ASP A 30 9.86 10.25 -5.19
C ASP A 30 10.27 10.12 -6.67
N HIS A 31 9.36 9.69 -7.55
CA HIS A 31 9.64 9.56 -8.98
C HIS A 31 9.95 10.92 -9.62
N ARG A 32 9.15 11.95 -9.32
CA ARG A 32 9.36 13.33 -9.81
C ARG A 32 10.67 13.92 -9.29
N LEU A 33 10.98 13.75 -8.00
CA LEU A 33 12.22 14.24 -7.40
C LEU A 33 13.46 13.60 -8.04
N ARG A 34 13.43 12.28 -8.28
CA ARG A 34 14.52 11.59 -8.99
C ARG A 34 14.69 12.10 -10.42
N GLY A 35 13.57 12.40 -11.11
CA GLY A 35 13.59 13.04 -12.43
C GLY A 35 14.28 14.41 -12.43
N LEU A 36 14.29 15.11 -11.29
CA LEU A 36 15.04 16.37 -11.09
C LEU A 36 16.49 16.18 -10.63
N GLY A 37 16.98 14.94 -10.58
CA GLY A 37 18.32 14.59 -10.11
C GLY A 37 18.46 14.54 -8.58
N ALA A 38 17.35 14.59 -7.83
CA ALA A 38 17.41 14.44 -6.38
C ALA A 38 17.79 13.00 -5.99
N THR A 39 18.60 12.86 -4.95
CA THR A 39 18.97 11.57 -4.37
C THR A 39 18.40 11.44 -2.97
N ARG A 40 18.05 10.22 -2.57
CA ARG A 40 17.50 9.94 -1.24
C ARG A 40 18.64 9.82 -0.24
N GLN A 41 18.68 10.71 0.75
CA GLN A 41 19.62 10.62 1.87
C GLN A 41 18.87 10.26 3.16
N ARG A 42 19.34 9.23 3.86
CA ARG A 42 18.82 8.90 5.20
C ARG A 42 19.56 9.73 6.24
N CYS A 43 18.83 10.31 7.18
CA CYS A 43 19.40 11.02 8.33
C CYS A 43 19.02 10.26 9.61
N PRO A 44 19.88 9.36 10.14
CA PRO A 44 19.57 8.59 11.34
C PRO A 44 19.28 9.45 12.59
N ALA A 45 19.83 10.67 12.63
CA ALA A 45 19.58 11.63 13.70
C ALA A 45 18.16 12.24 13.66
N ALA A 46 17.51 12.23 12.49
CA ALA A 46 16.14 12.72 12.31
C ALA A 46 15.14 11.57 12.54
N PHE A 47 14.97 11.13 13.79
CA PHE A 47 13.98 10.13 14.14
C PHE A 47 12.60 10.77 14.32
N GLY A 48 11.56 10.03 13.92
CA GLY A 48 10.16 10.38 14.14
C GLY A 48 9.43 9.18 14.73
N TYR A 49 8.40 9.45 15.53
CA TYR A 49 7.53 8.42 16.08
C TYR A 49 6.29 8.26 15.23
N HIS A 50 5.96 7.02 14.87
CA HIS A 50 4.71 6.68 14.21
C HIS A 50 3.95 5.71 15.11
N LEU A 51 2.74 6.10 15.53
CA LEU A 51 1.88 5.22 16.31
C LEU A 51 1.26 4.17 15.38
N CYS A 52 1.74 2.93 15.47
CA CYS A 52 1.13 1.77 14.84
C CYS A 52 0.29 1.02 15.88
N PRO A 53 -1.04 1.21 15.93
CA PRO A 53 -1.88 0.41 16.83
C PRO A 53 -1.78 -1.07 16.46
N PRO A 54 -1.91 -1.99 17.43
CA PRO A 54 -1.92 -3.42 17.15
C PRO A 54 -3.07 -3.76 16.19
N PHE A 55 -2.86 -4.79 15.38
CA PHE A 55 -3.90 -5.31 14.51
C PHE A 55 -5.16 -5.64 15.30
N SER A 56 -6.30 -5.24 14.76
CA SER A 56 -7.61 -5.54 15.31
C SER A 56 -8.50 -6.11 14.21
N PRO A 57 -9.08 -7.31 14.38
CA PRO A 57 -10.06 -7.85 13.44
C PRO A 57 -11.24 -6.91 13.18
N LYS A 58 -11.58 -6.04 14.15
CA LYS A 58 -12.64 -5.03 14.01
C LYS A 58 -12.32 -3.98 12.93
N ALA A 59 -11.04 -3.76 12.63
CA ALA A 59 -10.59 -2.82 11.61
C ALA A 59 -10.62 -3.40 10.19
N MET A 60 -10.92 -4.70 10.02
CA MET A 60 -10.82 -5.40 8.72
C MET A 60 -11.58 -4.70 7.58
N THR A 61 -12.80 -4.23 7.84
CA THR A 61 -13.60 -3.49 6.84
C THR A 61 -12.89 -2.21 6.37
N ALA A 62 -12.35 -1.44 7.32
CA ALA A 62 -11.61 -0.21 7.00
C ALA A 62 -10.30 -0.52 6.27
N MET A 63 -9.60 -1.60 6.63
CA MET A 63 -8.39 -2.04 5.94
C MET A 63 -8.69 -2.45 4.49
N LEU A 64 -9.76 -3.20 4.25
CA LEU A 64 -10.19 -3.56 2.90
C LEU A 64 -10.57 -2.33 2.05
N ALA A 65 -11.28 -1.36 2.63
CA ALA A 65 -11.58 -0.10 1.97
C ALA A 65 -10.30 0.66 1.58
N LYS A 66 -9.31 0.71 2.49
CA LYS A 66 -7.98 1.28 2.19
C LYS A 66 -7.28 0.54 1.05
N GLU A 67 -7.35 -0.78 0.98
CA GLU A 67 -6.74 -1.53 -0.13
C GLU A 67 -7.45 -1.27 -1.47
N ALA A 68 -8.76 -1.06 -1.48
CA ALA A 68 -9.48 -0.65 -2.69
C ALA A 68 -9.05 0.76 -3.15
N ASP A 69 -8.89 1.71 -2.22
CA ASP A 69 -8.38 3.04 -2.50
C ASP A 69 -6.94 3.00 -3.03
N ARG A 70 -6.07 2.20 -2.39
CA ARG A 70 -4.70 1.97 -2.86
C ARG A 70 -4.68 1.39 -4.26
N ALA A 71 -5.56 0.44 -4.58
CA ALA A 71 -5.60 -0.14 -5.92
C ALA A 71 -6.02 0.92 -6.97
N ALA A 72 -7.02 1.74 -6.65
CA ALA A 72 -7.44 2.83 -7.53
C ALA A 72 -6.30 3.84 -7.78
N MET A 73 -5.59 4.25 -6.72
CA MET A 73 -4.47 5.18 -6.85
C MET A 73 -3.23 4.56 -7.51
N ALA A 74 -3.02 3.24 -7.37
CA ALA A 74 -1.96 2.53 -8.08
C ALA A 74 -2.13 2.59 -9.61
N LEU A 75 -3.37 2.48 -10.10
CA LEU A 75 -3.66 2.63 -11.53
C LEU A 75 -3.33 4.05 -12.00
N ARG A 76 -3.69 5.08 -11.22
CA ARG A 76 -3.33 6.48 -11.52
C ARG A 76 -1.82 6.69 -11.56
N LEU A 77 -1.08 6.08 -10.62
CA LEU A 77 0.38 6.12 -10.63
C LEU A 77 0.95 5.46 -11.89
N LEU A 78 0.42 4.30 -12.30
CA LEU A 78 0.87 3.61 -13.51
C LEU A 78 0.55 4.41 -14.79
N ASP A 79 -0.61 5.05 -14.85
CA ASP A 79 -0.99 5.92 -15.96
C ASP A 79 -0.04 7.13 -16.07
N LYS A 80 0.31 7.73 -14.93
CA LYS A 80 1.22 8.88 -14.86
C LYS A 80 2.67 8.48 -15.15
N HIS A 81 3.11 7.31 -14.70
CA HIS A 81 4.48 6.80 -14.85
C HIS A 81 4.48 5.37 -15.42
N PRO A 82 4.29 5.20 -16.75
CA PRO A 82 4.04 3.89 -17.38
C PRO A 82 5.32 3.07 -17.57
N THR A 83 6.00 2.74 -16.47
CA THR A 83 7.23 1.95 -16.47
C THR A 83 6.99 0.54 -15.91
N PHE A 84 7.83 -0.41 -16.34
CA PHE A 84 7.82 -1.76 -15.76
C PHE A 84 8.12 -1.75 -14.26
N GLY A 85 9.00 -0.85 -13.80
CA GLY A 85 9.31 -0.68 -12.38
C GLY A 85 8.08 -0.32 -11.55
N ILE A 86 7.28 0.66 -12.01
CA ILE A 86 6.02 1.00 -11.34
C ILE A 86 5.06 -0.18 -11.37
N ARG A 87 4.91 -0.88 -12.50
CA ARG A 87 4.07 -2.08 -12.60
C ARG A 87 4.46 -3.17 -11.60
N MET A 88 5.76 -3.35 -11.35
CA MET A 88 6.27 -4.28 -10.32
C MET A 88 5.94 -3.79 -8.91
N ILE A 89 6.19 -2.52 -8.61
CA ILE A 89 5.94 -1.92 -7.29
C ILE A 89 4.46 -1.99 -6.90
N ILE A 90 3.55 -1.68 -7.84
CA ILE A 90 2.11 -1.80 -7.61
C ILE A 90 1.60 -3.24 -7.74
N GLN A 91 2.47 -4.22 -7.98
CA GLN A 91 2.11 -5.63 -8.08
C GLN A 91 1.12 -5.98 -9.21
N LYS A 92 1.10 -5.18 -10.29
CA LYS A 92 0.22 -5.40 -11.45
C LYS A 92 0.87 -6.33 -12.49
N THR A 93 1.26 -7.54 -12.06
CA THR A 93 1.76 -8.59 -12.97
C THR A 93 1.07 -9.93 -12.72
N PRO A 94 1.02 -10.83 -13.72
CA PRO A 94 0.45 -12.17 -13.55
C PRO A 94 1.10 -12.97 -12.42
N ALA A 95 2.41 -12.81 -12.21
CA ALA A 95 3.15 -13.48 -11.13
C ALA A 95 2.63 -13.05 -9.75
N HIS A 96 2.43 -11.75 -9.51
CA HIS A 96 1.88 -11.27 -8.25
C HIS A 96 0.46 -11.82 -8.03
N ARG A 97 -0.39 -11.79 -9.07
CA ARG A 97 -1.73 -12.37 -8.98
C ARG A 97 -1.67 -13.84 -8.59
N LEU A 98 -0.82 -14.64 -9.25
CA LEU A 98 -0.64 -16.05 -8.90
C LEU A 98 -0.21 -16.24 -7.45
N VAL A 99 0.79 -15.49 -6.98
CA VAL A 99 1.29 -15.57 -5.59
C VAL A 99 0.17 -15.31 -4.59
N TRP A 100 -0.63 -14.26 -4.78
CA TRP A 100 -1.70 -13.92 -3.86
C TRP A 100 -2.92 -14.84 -3.95
N GLU A 101 -3.20 -15.39 -5.13
CA GLU A 101 -4.18 -16.46 -5.27
C GLU A 101 -3.73 -17.73 -4.54
N ILE A 102 -2.44 -18.09 -4.57
CA ILE A 102 -1.92 -19.23 -3.78
C ILE A 102 -2.07 -18.96 -2.28
N PHE A 103 -1.64 -17.79 -1.78
CA PHE A 103 -1.74 -17.48 -0.35
C PHE A 103 -3.17 -17.36 0.16
N SER A 104 -4.13 -16.98 -0.69
CA SER A 104 -5.55 -16.96 -0.34
C SER A 104 -6.28 -18.27 -0.65
N LEU A 105 -5.58 -19.29 -1.17
CA LEU A 105 -6.17 -20.54 -1.67
C LEU A 105 -7.33 -20.27 -2.64
N GLY A 106 -7.11 -19.40 -3.64
CA GLY A 106 -8.11 -18.97 -4.60
C GLY A 106 -9.22 -18.11 -3.99
N GLY A 107 -8.96 -17.43 -2.86
CA GLY A 107 -9.98 -16.72 -2.09
C GLY A 107 -10.78 -17.60 -1.13
N LEU A 108 -10.42 -18.87 -0.98
CA LEU A 108 -10.97 -19.71 0.07
C LEU A 108 -10.67 -19.09 1.45
N LEU A 109 -9.48 -18.55 1.65
CA LEU A 109 -9.14 -17.74 2.80
C LEU A 109 -9.61 -16.29 2.58
N ASN A 110 -10.48 -15.82 3.46
CA ASN A 110 -11.07 -14.47 3.39
C ASN A 110 -11.47 -13.99 4.79
N ALA A 111 -11.86 -12.72 4.89
CA ALA A 111 -12.24 -12.08 6.16
C ALA A 111 -13.29 -12.85 6.96
N ARG A 112 -14.27 -13.46 6.28
CA ARG A 112 -15.33 -14.23 6.95
C ARG A 112 -14.80 -15.53 7.56
N ARG A 113 -13.97 -16.28 6.83
CA ARG A 113 -13.47 -17.59 7.27
C ARG A 113 -12.29 -17.48 8.24
N LEU A 114 -11.42 -16.50 8.05
CA LEU A 114 -10.28 -16.26 8.94
C LEU A 114 -10.64 -15.41 10.16
N GLY A 115 -11.77 -14.71 10.16
CA GLY A 115 -12.21 -13.86 11.27
C GLY A 115 -12.10 -14.50 12.66
N PRO A 116 -12.63 -15.71 12.89
CA PRO A 116 -12.51 -16.40 14.19
C PRO A 116 -11.06 -16.68 14.60
N LEU A 117 -10.21 -17.12 13.66
CA LEU A 117 -8.78 -17.38 13.92
C LEU A 117 -8.04 -16.08 14.26
N LEU A 118 -8.30 -15.02 13.50
CA LEU A 118 -7.69 -13.71 13.72
C LEU A 118 -8.11 -13.10 15.05
N GLY A 119 -9.38 -13.27 15.45
CA GLY A 119 -9.88 -12.92 16.78
C GLY A 119 -9.16 -13.68 17.87
N TRP A 120 -9.12 -15.01 17.76
CA TRP A 120 -8.44 -15.88 18.73
C TRP A 120 -6.95 -15.55 18.91
N LEU A 121 -6.26 -15.17 17.85
CA LEU A 121 -4.86 -14.72 17.89
C LEU A 121 -4.74 -13.37 18.60
N ALA A 122 -5.59 -12.40 18.24
CA ALA A 122 -5.59 -11.08 18.86
C ALA A 122 -5.87 -11.15 20.37
N ASP A 123 -6.82 -11.99 20.78
CA ASP A 123 -7.18 -12.21 22.20
C ASP A 123 -6.02 -12.84 23.00
N ARG A 124 -5.10 -13.54 22.33
CA ARG A 124 -3.85 -14.08 22.93
C ARG A 124 -2.67 -13.10 22.87
N GLY A 125 -2.88 -11.86 22.43
CA GLY A 125 -1.82 -10.87 22.22
C GLY A 125 -0.95 -11.15 20.99
N GLN A 126 -1.30 -12.13 20.16
CA GLN A 126 -0.57 -12.50 18.94
C GLN A 126 -0.96 -11.61 17.75
N ASN A 127 -1.03 -10.29 17.98
CA ASN A 127 -1.52 -9.29 17.02
C ASN A 127 -0.67 -9.26 15.75
N HIS A 128 0.65 -9.39 15.87
CA HIS A 128 1.55 -9.39 14.71
C HIS A 128 1.32 -10.60 13.81
N LEU A 129 1.16 -11.80 14.38
CA LEU A 129 0.86 -13.01 13.62
C LEU A 129 -0.51 -12.91 12.93
N ALA A 130 -1.52 -12.39 13.64
CA ALA A 130 -2.83 -12.11 13.06
C ALA A 130 -2.74 -11.13 11.88
N GLU A 131 -1.95 -10.06 12.02
CA GLU A 131 -1.73 -9.09 10.94
C GLU A 131 -1.06 -9.72 9.72
N VAL A 132 -0.03 -10.54 9.92
CA VAL A 132 0.67 -11.22 8.82
C VAL A 132 -0.29 -12.14 8.07
N ILE A 133 -1.10 -12.93 8.78
CA ILE A 133 -2.12 -13.79 8.15
C ILE A 133 -3.14 -12.94 7.39
N ALA A 134 -3.68 -11.89 8.01
CA ALA A 134 -4.63 -11.00 7.38
C ALA A 134 -4.06 -10.36 6.11
N ARG A 135 -2.81 -9.89 6.15
CA ARG A 135 -2.17 -9.20 5.04
C ARG A 135 -1.98 -10.12 3.83
N HIS A 136 -1.47 -11.32 4.04
CA HIS A 136 -1.10 -12.21 2.93
C HIS A 136 -2.28 -13.03 2.39
N ALA A 137 -3.24 -13.40 3.25
CA ALA A 137 -4.38 -14.23 2.85
C ALA A 137 -5.65 -13.42 2.52
N ILE A 138 -5.73 -12.14 2.91
CA ILE A 138 -6.93 -11.30 2.73
C ILE A 138 -6.61 -9.99 2.02
N LEU A 139 -5.74 -9.15 2.58
CA LEU A 139 -5.56 -7.77 2.12
C LEU A 139 -4.81 -7.66 0.78
N ASN A 140 -3.65 -8.31 0.64
CA ASN A 140 -2.90 -8.30 -0.63
C ASN A 140 -3.69 -8.95 -1.78
N PRO A 141 -4.38 -10.11 -1.58
CA PRO A 141 -5.30 -10.63 -2.57
C PRO A 141 -6.43 -9.66 -2.93
N ALA A 142 -7.04 -8.98 -1.94
CA ALA A 142 -8.08 -7.99 -2.20
C ALA A 142 -7.53 -6.82 -3.04
N TYR A 143 -6.38 -6.27 -2.66
CA TYR A 143 -5.68 -5.22 -3.40
C TYR A 143 -5.42 -5.62 -4.85
N VAL A 144 -4.80 -6.79 -5.10
CA VAL A 144 -4.46 -7.22 -6.47
C VAL A 144 -5.68 -7.57 -7.30
N ARG A 145 -6.78 -8.01 -6.69
CA ARG A 145 -8.05 -8.23 -7.40
C ARG A 145 -8.75 -6.93 -7.82
N HIS A 146 -8.39 -5.79 -7.22
CA HIS A 146 -8.86 -4.47 -7.61
C HIS A 146 -8.01 -3.81 -8.72
N LEU A 147 -6.86 -4.39 -9.10
CA LEU A 147 -5.96 -3.89 -10.17
C LEU A 147 -6.29 -4.42 -11.57
#